data_AF-A0A484ZMC7-F1
#
_entry.id   AF-A0A484ZMC7-F1
#
_cell.length_a   1.000
_cell.length_b   1.000
_cell.length_c   1.000
_cell.angle_alpha   90.00
_cell.angle_beta   90.00
_cell.angle_gamma   90.00
#
_symmetry.space_group_name_H-M   'P 1'
#
loop_
_entity.id
_entity.type
_entity.pdbx_description
1 polymer ?
#
loop_
_entity_poly.entity_id
_entity_poly.type
_entity_poly.pdbx_seq_one_letter_code
_entity_poly.pdbx_strand_id
1 'polypeptide(L)'
;MVSIALTLQDMVSLLRCYHCLLHANFLMDVQWIICLFRLQMILLTIALLHQIKVVSELNRRFCIENDDVTSYFTLVYGVIDVQTGIGALCQAGHPTPFIVSGSGRVTSIGDGGTPVGLIDSADYEDTIFCIGAR
;
A
#
# COMPACT_ATOMS: atom_id res chain seq x y z
N MET A 1 -14.45 -11.08 2.49
CA MET A 1 -13.33 -10.37 1.84
C MET A 1 -12.67 -9.49 2.89
N VAL A 2 -11.44 -9.81 3.26
CA VAL A 2 -10.63 -8.89 4.07
C VAL A 2 -9.75 -8.12 3.08
N SER A 3 -9.96 -6.81 2.99
CA SER A 3 -9.06 -5.93 2.23
C SER A 3 -7.85 -5.66 3.11
N ILE A 4 -6.72 -6.21 2.70
CA ILE A 4 -5.42 -5.99 3.30
C ILE A 4 -4.78 -4.84 2.52
N ALA A 5 -5.03 -3.59 2.96
CA ALA A 5 -4.21 -2.45 2.58
C ALA A 5 -3.04 -2.41 3.56
N LEU A 6 -1.93 -3.05 3.20
CA LEU A 6 -0.69 -2.89 3.95
C LEU A 6 -0.01 -1.67 3.32
N THR A 7 -0.25 -0.50 3.91
CA THR A 7 0.70 0.62 3.88
C THR A 7 1.86 0.34 4.85
N LEU A 8 2.24 -0.94 4.98
CA LEU A 8 3.11 -1.37 6.07
C LEU A 8 4.53 -0.89 5.85
N GLN A 9 5.02 -0.27 6.91
CA GLN A 9 6.43 -0.27 7.31
C GLN A 9 7.36 0.74 6.65
N ASP A 10 6.90 1.99 6.60
CA ASP A 10 7.78 3.05 7.10
C ASP A 10 7.25 3.66 8.41
N MET A 11 5.95 3.65 8.71
CA MET A 11 5.44 4.39 9.89
C MET A 11 5.81 3.79 11.26
N VAL A 12 6.01 2.47 11.44
CA VAL A 12 6.39 1.91 12.76
C VAL A 12 7.91 1.95 12.99
N SER A 13 8.70 1.88 11.92
CA SER A 13 10.17 2.09 11.96
C SER A 13 10.49 3.59 12.06
N LEU A 14 9.75 4.45 11.34
CA LEU A 14 9.78 5.90 11.51
C LEU A 14 9.19 6.33 12.84
N LEU A 15 8.16 5.72 13.44
CA LEU A 15 7.69 6.10 14.79
C LEU A 15 8.75 5.86 15.87
N ARG A 16 9.58 4.81 15.72
CA ARG A 16 10.78 4.63 16.57
C ARG A 16 11.88 5.65 16.27
N CYS A 17 12.05 6.09 15.02
CA CYS A 17 12.93 7.22 14.68
C CYS A 17 12.35 8.61 15.06
N TYR A 18 11.03 8.78 15.02
CA TYR A 18 10.29 10.01 15.31
C TYR A 18 10.30 10.29 16.80
N HIS A 19 10.24 9.25 17.64
CA HIS A 19 10.47 9.43 19.06
C HIS A 19 11.90 9.96 19.37
N CYS A 20 12.87 9.72 18.47
CA CYS A 20 14.20 10.32 18.52
C CYS A 20 14.29 11.71 17.84
N LEU A 21 13.39 12.03 16.90
CA LEU A 21 13.40 13.26 16.08
C LEU A 21 12.39 14.32 16.53
N LEU A 22 11.61 14.08 17.59
CA LEU A 22 10.61 15.01 18.18
C LEU A 22 11.17 16.36 18.66
N HIS A 23 12.48 16.61 18.51
CA HIS A 23 13.08 17.93 18.67
C HIS A 23 13.14 18.77 17.37
N ALA A 24 12.70 18.25 16.22
CA ALA A 24 12.72 18.98 14.95
C ALA A 24 11.41 18.81 14.17
N ASN A 25 10.63 19.90 14.07
CA ASN A 25 9.60 20.18 13.06
C ASN A 25 8.16 19.64 13.28
N PHE A 26 7.39 20.41 14.04
CA PHE A 26 5.93 20.30 14.23
C PHE A 26 5.08 20.42 12.93
N LEU A 27 5.65 20.93 11.83
CA LEU A 27 4.93 21.13 10.56
C LEU A 27 4.83 19.87 9.67
N MET A 28 5.74 18.89 9.80
CA MET A 28 5.65 17.67 8.98
C MET A 28 4.50 16.75 9.40
N ASP A 29 4.05 16.83 10.66
CA ASP A 29 3.03 15.94 11.22
C ASP A 29 1.65 16.14 10.56
N VAL A 30 1.29 17.38 10.23
CA VAL A 30 -0.04 17.70 9.66
C VAL A 30 -0.18 17.21 8.23
N GLN A 31 0.89 17.30 7.41
CA GLN A 31 0.86 16.87 6.02
C GLN A 31 0.66 15.34 5.90
N TRP A 32 1.29 14.56 6.79
CA TRP A 32 1.11 13.11 6.85
C TRP A 32 -0.32 12.73 7.23
N ILE A 33 -0.90 13.43 8.23
CA ILE A 33 -2.29 13.23 8.63
C ILE A 33 -3.23 13.52 7.46
N ILE A 34 -3.04 14.64 6.75
CA ILE A 34 -3.84 14.99 5.56
C ILE A 34 -3.71 13.90 4.48
N CYS A 35 -2.50 13.42 4.20
CA CYS A 35 -2.27 12.37 3.21
C CYS A 35 -3.01 11.07 3.57
N LEU A 36 -2.97 10.65 4.84
CA LEU A 36 -3.68 9.47 5.33
C LEU A 36 -5.21 9.63 5.26
N PHE A 37 -5.74 10.79 5.67
CA PHE A 37 -7.17 11.07 5.55
C PHE A 37 -7.63 11.06 4.09
N ARG A 38 -6.83 11.64 3.17
CA ARG A 38 -7.11 11.60 1.74
C ARG A 38 -7.11 10.17 1.19
N LEU A 39 -6.09 9.38 1.51
CA LEU A 39 -6.01 7.96 1.12
C LEU A 39 -7.24 7.19 1.62
N GLN A 40 -7.61 7.35 2.89
CA GLN A 40 -8.77 6.69 3.49
C GLN A 40 -10.08 7.09 2.78
N MET A 41 -10.29 8.38 2.54
CA MET A 41 -11.48 8.89 1.85
C MET A 41 -11.59 8.36 0.43
N ILE A 42 -10.47 8.32 -0.31
CA ILE A 42 -10.45 7.76 -1.66
C ILE A 42 -10.77 6.27 -1.62
N LEU A 43 -10.10 5.50 -0.75
CA LEU A 43 -10.33 4.06 -0.60
C LEU A 43 -11.79 3.73 -0.30
N LEU A 44 -12.49 4.51 0.52
CA LEU A 44 -13.93 4.32 0.77
C LEU A 44 -14.79 4.35 -0.50
N THR A 45 -14.36 5.06 -1.54
CA THR A 45 -15.08 5.18 -2.81
C THR A 45 -14.72 4.09 -3.83
N ILE A 46 -13.53 3.48 -3.70
CA ILE A 46 -12.98 2.58 -4.73
C ILE A 46 -12.64 1.18 -4.21
N ALA A 47 -12.74 0.90 -2.92
CA ALA A 47 -12.33 -0.39 -2.32
C ALA A 47 -13.11 -1.62 -2.82
N LEU A 48 -14.19 -1.42 -3.58
CA LEU A 48 -14.95 -2.50 -4.24
C LEU A 48 -14.48 -2.78 -5.68
N LEU A 49 -13.52 -2.03 -6.20
CA LEU A 49 -12.89 -2.28 -7.49
C LEU A 49 -11.87 -3.43 -7.39
N HIS A 50 -11.44 -3.91 -8.56
CA HIS A 50 -10.28 -4.80 -8.67
C HIS A 50 -9.01 -4.14 -8.13
N GLN A 51 -8.08 -4.91 -7.59
CA GLN A 51 -6.91 -4.37 -6.87
C GLN A 51 -6.07 -3.45 -7.76
N ILE A 52 -5.75 -3.88 -8.98
CA ILE A 52 -5.13 -3.04 -10.02
C ILE A 52 -5.87 -1.70 -10.24
N LYS A 53 -7.20 -1.70 -10.27
CA LYS A 53 -8.00 -0.49 -10.49
C LYS A 53 -7.95 0.44 -9.30
N VAL A 54 -7.91 -0.10 -8.08
CA VAL A 54 -7.73 0.70 -6.86
C VAL A 54 -6.40 1.43 -6.90
N VAL A 55 -5.31 0.71 -7.18
CA VAL A 55 -3.96 1.29 -7.21
C VAL A 55 -3.80 2.29 -8.36
N SER A 56 -4.32 1.98 -9.55
CA SER A 56 -4.30 2.88 -10.70
C SER A 56 -5.04 4.19 -10.42
N GLU A 57 -6.20 4.12 -9.77
CA GLU A 57 -6.99 5.31 -9.44
C GLU A 57 -6.35 6.14 -8.32
N LEU A 58 -5.67 5.49 -7.36
CA LEU A 58 -4.82 6.20 -6.40
C LEU A 58 -3.70 6.92 -7.15
N ASN A 59 -2.98 6.24 -8.05
CA ASN A 59 -1.88 6.85 -8.79
C ASN A 59 -2.34 8.08 -9.57
N ARG A 60 -3.45 7.97 -10.31
CA ARG A 60 -4.05 9.08 -11.05
C ARG A 60 -4.33 10.29 -10.17
N ARG A 61 -4.95 10.10 -9.00
CA ARG A 61 -5.31 11.20 -8.09
C ARG A 61 -4.10 11.83 -7.42
N PHE A 62 -3.11 11.04 -7.03
CA PHE A 62 -1.91 11.54 -6.38
C PHE A 62 -0.91 12.15 -7.37
N CYS A 63 -0.89 11.74 -8.64
CA CYS A 63 -0.09 12.38 -9.69
C CYS A 63 -0.63 13.76 -10.08
N ILE A 64 -1.96 13.93 -10.21
CA ILE A 64 -2.59 15.18 -10.67
C ILE A 64 -2.47 16.32 -9.64
N GLU A 65 -2.47 16.01 -8.35
CA GLU A 65 -2.61 17.02 -7.28
C GLU A 65 -1.27 17.56 -6.74
N ASN A 66 -0.12 17.19 -7.32
CA ASN A 66 1.22 17.43 -6.78
C ASN A 66 1.99 18.60 -7.47
N ASP A 67 1.34 19.74 -7.72
CA ASP A 67 2.05 20.91 -8.30
C ASP A 67 3.07 21.55 -7.33
N ASP A 68 2.91 21.39 -6.00
CA ASP A 68 3.78 22.03 -4.99
C ASP A 68 4.65 21.06 -4.17
N VAL A 69 4.25 19.79 -4.02
CA VAL A 69 5.02 18.76 -3.27
C VAL A 69 4.80 17.39 -3.92
N THR A 70 5.83 16.82 -4.55
CA THR A 70 5.76 15.45 -5.09
C THR A 70 5.67 14.44 -3.95
N SER A 71 4.44 14.06 -3.57
CA SER A 71 4.19 13.01 -2.58
C SER A 71 3.92 11.71 -3.32
N TYR A 72 4.87 10.77 -3.24
CA TYR A 72 4.70 9.40 -3.69
C TYR A 72 4.79 8.43 -2.51
N PHE A 73 4.19 7.25 -2.65
CA PHE A 73 4.22 6.24 -1.61
C PHE A 73 4.19 4.82 -2.18
N THR A 74 4.70 3.87 -1.40
CA THR A 74 4.60 2.46 -1.71
C THR A 74 3.34 1.86 -1.08
N LEU A 75 2.73 0.88 -1.74
CA LEU A 75 1.46 0.29 -1.35
C LEU A 75 1.41 -1.19 -1.74
N VAL A 76 0.92 -2.02 -0.83
CA VAL A 76 0.40 -3.35 -1.16
C VAL A 76 -1.09 -3.35 -0.87
N TYR A 77 -1.90 -3.54 -1.90
CA TYR A 77 -3.35 -3.62 -1.79
C TYR A 77 -3.82 -4.99 -2.22
N GLY A 78 -4.32 -5.80 -1.28
CA GLY A 78 -4.78 -7.15 -1.57
C GLY A 78 -6.14 -7.47 -0.98
N VAL A 79 -6.82 -8.45 -1.57
CA VAL A 79 -8.05 -9.03 -1.01
C VAL A 79 -7.90 -10.54 -0.97
N ILE A 80 -8.29 -11.11 0.17
CA ILE A 80 -8.31 -12.55 0.39
C ILE A 80 -9.73 -13.01 0.68
N ASP A 81 -10.09 -14.13 0.06
CA ASP A 81 -11.18 -14.96 0.52
C ASP A 81 -10.70 -15.82 1.69
N VAL A 82 -11.27 -15.55 2.87
CA VAL A 82 -10.91 -16.22 4.13
C VAL A 82 -11.42 -17.65 4.21
N GLN A 83 -12.36 -18.05 3.35
CA GLN A 83 -12.88 -19.42 3.30
C GLN A 83 -11.96 -20.32 2.46
N THR A 84 -11.48 -19.82 1.33
CA THR A 84 -10.65 -20.59 0.39
C THR A 84 -9.14 -20.36 0.58
N GLY A 85 -8.74 -19.24 1.20
CA GLY A 85 -7.35 -18.82 1.29
C GLY A 85 -6.78 -18.23 0.01
N ILE A 86 -7.59 -18.14 -1.06
CA ILE A 86 -7.19 -17.58 -2.35
C ILE A 86 -7.30 -16.05 -2.29
N GLY A 87 -6.29 -15.35 -2.79
CA GLY A 87 -6.27 -13.91 -2.84
C GLY A 87 -5.56 -13.36 -4.07
N ALA A 88 -5.73 -12.06 -4.27
CA ALA A 88 -5.00 -11.27 -5.24
C ALA A 88 -4.47 -10.01 -4.55
N LEU A 89 -3.25 -9.59 -4.91
CA LEU A 89 -2.69 -8.31 -4.48
C LEU A 89 -2.16 -7.53 -5.66
N CYS A 90 -2.28 -6.22 -5.60
CA CYS A 90 -1.57 -5.28 -6.45
C CYS A 90 -0.48 -4.61 -5.61
N GLN A 91 0.74 -4.57 -6.13
CA GLN A 91 1.89 -3.95 -5.47
C GLN A 91 2.33 -2.70 -6.24
N ALA A 92 2.65 -1.64 -5.49
CA ALA A 92 3.23 -0.40 -5.99
C ALA A 92 4.46 -0.08 -5.15
N GLY A 93 5.65 -0.26 -5.72
CA GLY A 93 6.91 -0.05 -5.01
C GLY A 93 7.29 -1.17 -4.04
N HIS A 94 8.31 -0.93 -3.23
CA HIS A 94 8.85 -1.86 -2.23
C HIS A 94 8.29 -1.57 -0.82
N PRO A 95 8.34 -2.53 0.12
CA PRO A 95 8.91 -3.89 0.03
C PRO A 95 7.98 -4.92 -0.60
N THR A 96 8.55 -5.99 -1.16
CA THR A 96 7.81 -7.16 -1.67
C THR A 96 7.28 -8.00 -0.51
N PRO A 97 5.96 -8.29 -0.45
CA PRO A 97 5.39 -9.10 0.61
C PRO A 97 5.85 -10.57 0.53
N PHE A 98 5.62 -11.30 1.62
CA PHE A 98 5.83 -12.75 1.67
C PHE A 98 4.73 -13.42 2.49
N ILE A 99 4.39 -14.66 2.12
CA ILE A 99 3.51 -15.54 2.89
C ILE A 99 4.36 -16.45 3.76
N VAL A 100 4.00 -16.54 5.05
CA VAL A 100 4.55 -17.53 5.97
C VAL A 100 3.49 -18.58 6.24
N SER A 101 3.79 -19.84 5.89
CA SER A 101 2.91 -20.97 6.20
C SER A 101 2.99 -21.36 7.69
N GLY A 102 2.02 -22.15 8.17
CA GLY A 102 2.07 -22.71 9.53
C GLY A 102 3.30 -23.60 9.81
N SER A 103 3.95 -24.13 8.76
CA SER A 103 5.22 -24.88 8.87
C SER A 103 6.47 -24.00 8.95
N GLY A 104 6.33 -22.68 8.90
CA GLY A 104 7.46 -21.74 8.84
C GLY A 104 8.04 -21.54 7.44
N ARG A 105 7.57 -22.26 6.41
CA ARG A 105 7.96 -22.02 5.01
C ARG A 105 7.54 -20.61 4.58
N VAL A 106 8.50 -19.85 4.06
CA VAL A 106 8.32 -18.50 3.51
C VAL A 106 8.22 -18.56 1.99
N THR A 107 7.26 -17.84 1.41
CA THR A 107 7.08 -17.71 -0.04
C THR A 107 6.96 -16.23 -0.38
N SER A 108 7.91 -15.70 -1.15
CA SER A 108 7.88 -14.31 -1.63
C SER A 108 6.74 -14.11 -2.64
N ILE A 109 6.10 -12.96 -2.63
CA ILE A 109 4.97 -12.63 -3.51
C ILE A 109 5.09 -11.19 -3.99
N GLY A 110 4.82 -10.98 -5.27
CA GLY A 110 4.93 -9.68 -5.92
C GLY A 110 6.38 -9.32 -6.24
N ASP A 111 6.55 -8.53 -7.29
CA ASP A 111 7.85 -8.22 -7.89
C ASP A 111 8.29 -6.76 -7.67
N GLY A 112 7.53 -5.98 -6.89
CA GLY A 112 7.73 -4.53 -6.81
C GLY A 112 6.70 -3.77 -7.64
N GLY A 113 7.15 -2.67 -8.22
CA GLY A 113 6.35 -1.84 -9.11
C GLY A 113 6.69 -0.37 -8.94
N THR A 114 6.05 0.48 -9.74
CA THR A 114 6.19 1.93 -9.61
C THR A 114 5.43 2.43 -8.37
N PRO A 115 6.04 3.24 -7.49
CA PRO A 115 5.31 3.87 -6.38
C PRO A 115 4.11 4.69 -6.88
N VAL A 116 3.06 4.74 -6.07
CA VAL A 116 1.87 5.54 -6.33
C VAL A 116 2.23 7.03 -6.27
N GLY A 117 1.75 7.82 -7.24
CA GLY A 117 1.96 9.27 -7.28
C GLY A 117 3.28 9.71 -7.90
N LEU A 118 4.09 8.77 -8.42
CA LEU A 118 5.41 9.06 -9.00
C LEU A 118 5.36 9.26 -10.52
N ILE A 119 4.61 8.43 -11.25
CA ILE A 119 4.52 8.44 -12.71
C ILE A 119 3.04 8.30 -13.08
N ASP A 120 2.48 9.27 -13.80
CA ASP A 120 1.05 9.28 -14.19
C ASP A 120 0.65 8.03 -14.99
N SER A 121 1.50 7.63 -15.94
CA SER A 121 1.31 6.45 -16.79
C SER A 121 1.88 5.16 -16.20
N ALA A 122 1.87 5.00 -14.87
CA ALA A 122 2.35 3.77 -14.24
C ALA A 122 1.38 2.61 -14.50
N ASP A 123 1.92 1.49 -15.00
CA ASP A 123 1.20 0.23 -15.09
C ASP A 123 1.37 -0.58 -13.79
N TYR A 124 0.30 -1.26 -13.42
CA TYR A 124 0.20 -2.07 -12.21
C TYR A 124 -0.31 -3.46 -12.55
N GLU A 125 0.04 -4.46 -11.74
CA GLU A 125 -0.34 -5.85 -11.99
C GLU A 125 -0.82 -6.54 -10.72
N ASP A 126 -1.77 -7.45 -10.89
CA ASP A 126 -2.26 -8.29 -9.81
C ASP A 126 -1.48 -9.60 -9.75
N THR A 127 -0.97 -9.91 -8.57
CA THR A 127 -0.37 -11.19 -8.24
C THR A 127 -1.38 -12.05 -7.48
N ILE A 128 -1.74 -13.19 -8.06
CA ILE A 128 -2.58 -14.21 -7.41
C ILE A 128 -1.75 -15.01 -6.42
N PHE A 129 -2.33 -15.32 -5.27
CA PHE A 129 -1.69 -16.14 -4.25
C PHE A 129 -2.68 -17.03 -3.50
N CYS A 130 -2.13 -18.01 -2.79
CA CYS A 130 -2.88 -18.89 -1.90
C CYS A 130 -2.18 -18.97 -0.55
N ILE A 131 -2.92 -18.72 0.53
CA ILE A 131 -2.52 -19.02 1.89
C ILE A 131 -3.08 -20.42 2.16
N GLY A 132 -2.20 -21.42 2.30
CA GLY A 132 -2.61 -22.83 2.40
C GLY A 132 -3.81 -23.04 3.33
N ALA A 133 -4.79 -23.80 2.85
CA ALA A 133 -6.03 -24.09 3.57
C ALA A 133 -5.73 -24.67 4.97
N ARG A 134 -6.55 -24.26 5.95
CA ARG A 134 -6.50 -24.77 7.33
C ARG A 134 -6.84 -26.24 7.39
#